data_AF-A0A914DVY0-F1
#
_entry.id   AF-A0A914DVY0-F1
#
_cell.length_a   1.000
_cell.length_b   1.000
_cell.length_c   1.000
_cell.angle_alpha   90.00
_cell.angle_beta   90.00
_cell.angle_gamma   90.00
#
_symmetry.space_group_name_H-M   'P 1'
#
loop_
_entity.id
_entity.type
_entity.pdbx_description
1 polymer ?
#
loop_
_entity_poly.entity_id
_entity_poly.type
_entity_poly.pdbx_seq_one_letter_code
_entity_poly.pdbx_strand_id
1 'polypeptide(L)'
;MSIGVLADNQTLFNDAVNYFVTGAGNGALSQVAYHIHPGYYGQSQEAGRDQGHNTLEVVLLTVIGQTAWNQGVDLYGLANNRILSIAEETAKGNLVQPGTNGSYYQVPFIPYIYNVWPNVYWDTSFSTSAIGNNRPTWACLYHHYVNVKGLAAPYTGKQMQQQFPEGTQSNWGCCSGSFDQLGYETLTCSLDPIASGNPPSGLSWSLVAGNVSISWWGTANASSYNVIRAPQGGAYVPAANGITDPLTYSEKVPSPGVYYYVAVAQPGNIWSQPLQVNANPQALILYYTFDASSGNSVVDSSGNGNNGVLNGNGTWVSGKINNALRLDGSSGYVSLPGTILQSLSDFTVASWLYLTGWQNNQRWLDFGYGTERCMWFSPTTCDGNSCNGSSTFQITYNGGADNTQLVHTPASLPTNQWVHIAIVRNGNLTQLFVNGNVVNSNNYMYLQPFQLGLGTNNTAQFWIGRSQYSADPRLAGIVDDFRLYQGALTASQISALASMSGK
;
A
#
# COMPACT_ATOMS: atom_id res chain seq x y z
N MET A 1 20.98 -3.79 -16.06
CA MET A 1 20.29 -4.74 -16.95
C MET A 1 20.94 -4.81 -18.32
N SER A 2 20.94 -3.72 -19.11
CA SER A 2 21.46 -3.72 -20.49
C SER A 2 22.93 -4.14 -20.61
N ILE A 3 23.78 -3.77 -19.63
CA ILE A 3 25.18 -4.24 -19.58
C ILE A 3 25.24 -5.77 -19.43
N GLY A 4 24.35 -6.36 -18.62
CA GLY A 4 24.27 -7.81 -18.47
C GLY A 4 23.92 -8.51 -19.78
N VAL A 5 22.97 -7.97 -20.54
CA VAL A 5 22.60 -8.48 -21.87
C VAL A 5 23.77 -8.31 -22.86
N LEU A 6 24.36 -7.12 -22.94
CA LEU A 6 25.46 -6.82 -23.86
C LEU A 6 26.70 -7.69 -23.62
N ALA A 7 27.00 -7.97 -22.35
CA ALA A 7 28.16 -8.75 -21.95
C ALA A 7 27.88 -10.26 -21.80
N ASP A 8 26.67 -10.72 -22.15
CA ASP A 8 26.20 -12.10 -21.95
C ASP A 8 26.43 -12.60 -20.50
N ASN A 9 26.16 -11.72 -19.53
CA ASN A 9 26.39 -11.95 -18.11
C ASN A 9 25.05 -12.08 -17.36
N GLN A 10 24.61 -13.33 -17.19
CA GLN A 10 23.36 -13.67 -16.52
C GLN A 10 23.33 -13.19 -15.06
N THR A 11 24.45 -13.22 -14.35
CA THR A 11 24.52 -12.75 -12.95
C THR A 11 24.19 -11.27 -12.87
N LEU A 12 24.81 -10.44 -13.71
CA LEU A 12 24.56 -8.99 -13.72
C LEU A 12 23.13 -8.65 -14.20
N PHE A 13 22.57 -9.44 -15.12
CA PHE A 13 21.17 -9.32 -15.51
C PHE A 13 20.25 -9.64 -14.33
N ASN A 14 20.46 -10.77 -13.65
CA ASN A 14 19.69 -11.20 -12.50
C ASN A 14 19.77 -10.20 -11.34
N ASP A 15 20.96 -9.63 -11.08
CA ASP A 15 21.12 -8.61 -10.04
C ASP A 15 20.26 -7.37 -10.32
N ALA A 16 20.18 -6.94 -11.59
CA ALA A 16 19.34 -5.82 -11.97
C ALA A 16 17.84 -6.15 -11.86
N VAL A 17 17.43 -7.36 -12.27
CA VAL A 17 16.05 -7.85 -12.10
C VAL A 17 15.69 -7.90 -10.60
N ASN A 18 16.55 -8.50 -9.78
CA ASN A 18 16.34 -8.63 -8.34
C ASN A 18 16.21 -7.26 -7.67
N TYR A 19 17.08 -6.31 -8.01
CA TYR A 19 16.97 -4.94 -7.49
C TYR A 19 15.68 -4.26 -7.94
N PHE A 20 15.27 -4.41 -9.21
CA PHE A 20 14.02 -3.84 -9.68
C PHE A 20 12.79 -4.44 -8.97
N VAL A 21 12.81 -5.74 -8.67
CA VAL A 21 11.70 -6.45 -8.04
C VAL A 21 11.63 -6.15 -6.53
N THR A 22 12.75 -6.22 -5.81
CA THR A 22 12.77 -6.22 -4.33
C THR A 22 13.72 -5.19 -3.72
N GLY A 23 14.32 -4.30 -4.52
CA GLY A 23 15.26 -3.29 -4.04
C GLY A 23 14.62 -2.29 -3.09
N ALA A 24 15.47 -1.68 -2.26
CA ALA A 24 15.07 -0.71 -1.25
C ALA A 24 14.90 0.72 -1.80
N GLY A 25 15.72 1.11 -2.80
CA GLY A 25 15.78 2.49 -3.29
C GLY A 25 14.82 2.81 -4.44
N ASN A 26 14.74 4.09 -4.78
CA ASN A 26 13.80 4.70 -5.76
C ASN A 26 13.81 4.07 -7.18
N GLY A 27 14.77 3.21 -7.50
CA GLY A 27 14.81 2.43 -8.75
C GLY A 27 14.08 1.09 -8.69
N ALA A 28 13.57 0.66 -7.53
CA ALA A 28 12.74 -0.53 -7.40
C ALA A 28 11.28 -0.24 -7.75
N LEU A 29 10.58 -1.17 -8.39
CA LEU A 29 9.24 -0.95 -8.95
C LEU A 29 8.19 -0.50 -7.91
N SER A 30 8.29 -1.03 -6.70
CA SER A 30 7.43 -0.64 -5.56
C SER A 30 7.70 0.77 -5.03
N GLN A 31 8.88 1.32 -5.32
CA GLN A 31 9.28 2.67 -4.91
C GLN A 31 8.91 3.71 -5.97
N VAL A 32 9.09 3.33 -7.24
CA VAL A 32 8.69 4.12 -8.42
C VAL A 32 7.20 4.45 -8.34
N ALA A 33 6.31 3.45 -8.20
CA ALA A 33 4.90 3.66 -7.89
C ALA A 33 4.62 3.41 -6.41
N TYR A 34 4.79 4.46 -5.61
CA TYR A 34 4.67 4.40 -4.17
C TYR A 34 3.21 4.29 -3.69
N HIS A 35 2.23 4.68 -4.51
CA HIS A 35 0.82 4.55 -4.20
C HIS A 35 -0.01 4.03 -5.37
N ILE A 36 -1.02 3.22 -5.08
CA ILE A 36 -2.00 2.73 -6.06
C ILE A 36 -3.36 3.22 -5.65
N HIS A 37 -3.89 4.15 -6.43
CA HIS A 37 -5.26 4.62 -6.29
C HIS A 37 -6.26 3.58 -6.82
N PRO A 38 -7.53 3.64 -6.37
CA PRO A 38 -8.60 2.82 -6.95
C PRO A 38 -8.65 2.92 -8.48
N GLY A 39 -8.84 1.78 -9.14
CA GLY A 39 -8.80 1.66 -10.60
C GLY A 39 -7.41 1.43 -11.18
N TYR A 40 -6.42 1.14 -10.32
CA TYR A 40 -5.02 0.94 -10.68
C TYR A 40 -4.34 2.13 -11.34
N TYR A 41 -4.66 3.34 -10.87
CA TYR A 41 -3.82 4.51 -11.13
C TYR A 41 -2.62 4.47 -10.19
N GLY A 42 -1.43 4.26 -10.76
CA GLY A 42 -0.18 4.16 -10.01
C GLY A 42 0.51 5.51 -9.93
N GLN A 43 0.50 6.10 -8.75
CA GLN A 43 1.15 7.38 -8.52
C GLN A 43 2.65 7.20 -8.43
N SER A 44 3.34 7.78 -9.41
CA SER A 44 4.79 7.80 -9.44
C SER A 44 5.36 8.81 -8.44
N GLN A 45 6.58 8.56 -7.95
CA GLN A 45 7.31 9.50 -7.10
C GLN A 45 7.65 10.83 -7.81
N GLU A 46 7.67 10.86 -9.15
CA GLU A 46 7.97 12.05 -9.95
C GLU A 46 6.70 12.84 -10.35
N ALA A 47 5.50 12.29 -10.14
CA ALA A 47 4.24 12.86 -10.58
C ALA A 47 3.95 14.26 -10.00
N GLY A 48 4.48 14.56 -8.82
CA GLY A 48 4.35 15.83 -8.13
C GLY A 48 5.41 16.88 -8.49
N ARG A 49 6.54 16.46 -9.07
CA ARG A 49 7.68 17.32 -9.38
C ARG A 49 7.46 18.11 -10.67
N ASP A 50 7.52 17.42 -11.82
CA ASP A 50 7.19 17.96 -13.14
C ASP A 50 6.93 16.82 -14.13
N GLN A 51 6.17 17.12 -15.18
CA GLN A 51 5.77 16.09 -16.13
C GLN A 51 6.89 15.67 -17.09
N GLY A 52 7.99 16.43 -17.18
CA GLY A 52 9.17 16.02 -17.95
C GLY A 52 9.91 14.85 -17.32
N HIS A 53 9.99 14.79 -15.99
CA HIS A 53 10.56 13.67 -15.23
C HIS A 53 9.54 12.54 -15.05
N ASN A 54 8.27 12.85 -14.78
CA ASN A 54 7.23 11.83 -14.66
C ASN A 54 7.08 10.99 -15.94
N THR A 55 7.05 11.64 -17.10
CA THR A 55 7.01 10.91 -18.40
C THR A 55 8.32 10.18 -18.70
N LEU A 56 9.48 10.69 -18.25
CA LEU A 56 10.76 9.96 -18.36
C LEU A 56 10.74 8.66 -17.58
N GLU A 57 10.14 8.68 -16.38
CA GLU A 57 10.01 7.49 -15.54
C GLU A 57 9.26 6.37 -16.29
N VAL A 58 8.15 6.72 -16.97
CA VAL A 58 7.42 5.78 -17.85
C VAL A 58 8.34 5.22 -18.93
N VAL A 59 9.13 6.06 -19.61
CA VAL A 59 10.05 5.61 -20.66
C VAL A 59 11.07 4.61 -20.13
N LEU A 60 11.71 4.91 -18.99
CA LEU A 60 12.72 4.04 -18.39
C LEU A 60 12.12 2.68 -17.95
N LEU A 61 10.89 2.69 -17.43
CA LEU A 61 10.16 1.47 -17.09
C LEU A 61 9.84 0.63 -18.33
N THR A 62 9.47 1.26 -19.46
CA THR A 62 9.26 0.56 -20.73
C THR A 62 10.53 -0.11 -21.21
N VAL A 63 11.68 0.57 -21.16
CA VAL A 63 12.97 -0.01 -21.57
C VAL A 63 13.35 -1.20 -20.69
N ILE A 64 13.19 -1.08 -19.37
CA ILE A 64 13.45 -2.18 -18.42
C ILE A 64 12.50 -3.36 -18.70
N GLY A 65 11.20 -3.08 -18.84
CA GLY A 65 10.17 -4.09 -19.11
C GLY A 65 10.43 -4.84 -20.41
N GLN A 66 10.69 -4.11 -21.51
CA GLN A 66 10.94 -4.71 -22.82
C GLN A 66 12.27 -5.47 -22.86
N THR A 67 13.33 -4.95 -22.24
CA THR A 67 14.62 -5.65 -22.15
C THR A 67 14.45 -6.97 -21.43
N ALA A 68 13.76 -6.99 -20.29
CA ALA A 68 13.52 -8.21 -19.53
C ALA A 68 12.60 -9.19 -20.27
N TRP A 69 11.55 -8.69 -20.92
CA TRP A 69 10.64 -9.51 -21.73
C TRP A 69 11.38 -10.23 -22.86
N ASN A 70 12.28 -9.53 -23.56
CA ASN A 70 13.13 -10.11 -24.60
C ASN A 70 14.13 -11.16 -24.07
N GLN A 71 14.33 -11.23 -22.75
CA GLN A 71 15.13 -12.25 -22.07
C GLN A 71 14.25 -13.33 -21.39
N GLY A 72 12.93 -13.33 -21.65
CA GLY A 72 12.00 -14.31 -21.09
C GLY A 72 11.50 -14.01 -19.67
N VAL A 73 11.66 -12.78 -19.18
CA VAL A 73 11.21 -12.35 -17.84
C VAL A 73 10.05 -11.36 -17.95
N ASP A 74 8.87 -11.72 -17.44
CA ASP A 74 7.67 -10.86 -17.44
C ASP A 74 7.70 -9.80 -16.32
N LEU A 75 8.46 -8.72 -16.53
CA LEU A 75 8.40 -7.56 -15.64
C LEU A 75 7.17 -6.68 -15.88
N TYR A 76 6.54 -6.76 -17.06
CA TYR A 76 5.30 -6.04 -17.33
C TYR A 76 4.12 -6.56 -16.48
N GLY A 77 4.07 -7.86 -16.18
CA GLY A 77 3.09 -8.47 -15.28
C GLY A 77 3.37 -8.31 -13.80
N LEU A 78 4.56 -7.85 -13.43
CA LEU A 78 4.99 -7.78 -12.04
C LEU A 78 4.10 -6.87 -11.19
N ALA A 79 3.87 -7.28 -9.94
CA ALA A 79 3.11 -6.52 -8.94
C ALA A 79 1.73 -6.03 -9.44
N ASN A 80 1.02 -6.94 -10.14
CA ASN A 80 -0.29 -6.70 -10.75
C ASN A 80 -0.24 -5.59 -11.82
N ASN A 81 0.66 -5.73 -12.80
CA ASN A 81 0.90 -4.77 -13.89
C ASN A 81 1.26 -3.35 -13.41
N ARG A 82 2.20 -3.25 -12.46
CA ARG A 82 2.58 -1.96 -11.86
C ARG A 82 3.11 -0.95 -12.87
N ILE A 83 3.84 -1.40 -13.90
CA ILE A 83 4.29 -0.52 -14.99
C ILE A 83 3.09 0.09 -15.72
N LEU A 84 2.04 -0.71 -16.01
CA LEU A 84 0.81 -0.19 -16.65
C LEU A 84 0.11 0.83 -15.76
N SER A 85 0.10 0.64 -14.44
CA SER A 85 -0.55 1.57 -13.51
C SER A 85 0.06 2.98 -13.56
N ILE A 86 1.39 3.07 -13.66
CA ILE A 86 2.12 4.33 -13.80
C ILE A 86 1.87 4.94 -15.18
N ALA A 87 1.92 4.10 -16.22
CA ALA A 87 1.69 4.52 -17.58
C ALA A 87 0.30 5.12 -17.78
N GLU A 88 -0.77 4.47 -17.29
CA GLU A 88 -2.14 4.95 -17.44
C GLU A 88 -2.39 6.26 -16.67
N GLU A 89 -1.89 6.39 -15.44
CA GLU A 89 -2.03 7.65 -14.67
C GLU A 89 -1.27 8.80 -15.35
N THR A 90 0.00 8.56 -15.71
CA THR A 90 0.86 9.57 -16.34
C THR A 90 0.33 9.97 -17.72
N ALA A 91 -0.12 9.00 -18.53
CA ALA A 91 -0.73 9.24 -19.82
C ALA A 91 -1.97 10.10 -19.68
N LYS A 92 -2.88 9.73 -18.76
CA LYS A 92 -4.12 10.47 -18.50
C LYS A 92 -3.84 11.90 -18.09
N GLY A 93 -3.01 12.13 -17.07
CA GLY A 93 -2.68 13.47 -16.58
C GLY A 93 -2.06 14.39 -17.64
N ASN A 94 -1.39 13.82 -18.64
CA ASN A 94 -0.77 14.57 -19.75
C ASN A 94 -1.64 14.66 -21.02
N LEU A 95 -2.89 14.22 -20.98
CA LEU A 95 -3.84 14.32 -22.10
C LEU A 95 -4.83 15.48 -21.89
N VAL A 96 -5.11 16.21 -22.98
CA VAL A 96 -6.21 17.18 -23.03
C VAL A 96 -7.55 16.45 -23.15
N GLN A 97 -8.52 16.87 -22.35
CA GLN A 97 -9.88 16.35 -22.39
C GLN A 97 -10.57 16.76 -23.70
N PRO A 98 -11.12 15.82 -24.50
CA PRO A 98 -11.88 16.14 -25.69
C PRO A 98 -13.05 17.07 -25.39
N GLY A 99 -13.28 18.06 -26.26
CA GLY A 99 -14.39 19.01 -26.11
C GLY A 99 -14.17 20.10 -25.05
N THR A 100 -12.98 20.19 -24.46
CA THR A 100 -12.61 21.28 -23.54
C THR A 100 -11.71 22.30 -24.22
N ASN A 101 -11.60 23.49 -23.63
CA ASN A 101 -10.70 24.54 -24.11
C ASN A 101 -9.26 24.31 -23.62
N GLY A 102 -8.68 23.15 -23.94
CA GLY A 102 -7.32 22.78 -23.55
C GLY A 102 -7.15 22.30 -22.10
N SER A 103 -8.23 21.88 -21.43
CA SER A 103 -8.15 21.38 -20.05
C SER A 103 -7.62 19.95 -20.01
N TYR A 104 -6.60 19.69 -19.20
CA TYR A 104 -6.03 18.35 -19.02
C TYR A 104 -6.92 17.47 -18.13
N TYR A 105 -6.88 16.15 -18.32
CA TYR A 105 -7.56 15.22 -17.40
C TYR A 105 -6.99 15.38 -15.99
N GLN A 106 -7.87 15.31 -15.00
CA GLN A 106 -7.45 15.20 -13.61
C GLN A 106 -7.18 13.74 -13.27
N VAL A 107 -6.16 13.52 -12.44
CA VAL A 107 -5.80 12.22 -11.87
C VAL A 107 -5.79 12.32 -10.36
N PRO A 108 -6.12 11.23 -9.64
CA PRO A 108 -6.02 11.23 -8.19
C PRO A 108 -4.56 11.47 -7.76
N PHE A 109 -4.38 12.14 -6.62
CA PHE A 109 -3.06 12.41 -6.07
C PHE A 109 -3.13 12.42 -4.55
N ILE A 110 -2.23 11.70 -3.90
CA ILE A 110 -1.94 11.88 -2.47
C ILE A 110 -0.60 12.59 -2.32
N PRO A 111 -0.41 13.42 -1.29
CA PRO A 111 0.88 14.06 -1.04
C PRO A 111 2.06 13.09 -1.07
N TYR A 112 3.16 13.52 -1.72
CA TYR A 112 4.44 12.82 -1.73
C TYR A 112 5.44 13.59 -0.87
N ILE A 113 6.10 12.92 0.06
CA ILE A 113 7.04 13.56 1.00
C ILE A 113 8.43 12.97 0.78
N TYR A 114 9.39 13.83 0.43
CA TYR A 114 10.79 13.43 0.25
C TYR A 114 11.72 14.39 0.97
N ASN A 115 12.80 13.88 1.53
CA ASN A 115 13.81 14.66 2.21
C ASN A 115 15.02 14.82 1.28
N VAL A 116 15.44 16.06 1.13
CA VAL A 116 16.78 16.38 0.64
C VAL A 116 17.43 17.14 1.78
N TRP A 117 18.18 16.42 2.62
CA TRP A 117 18.79 16.98 3.82
C TRP A 117 19.45 18.34 3.50
N PRO A 118 19.13 19.40 4.25
CA PRO A 118 18.37 19.45 5.51
C PRO A 118 16.85 19.67 5.38
N ASN A 119 16.29 19.69 4.16
CA ASN A 119 14.91 20.08 3.89
C ASN A 119 13.97 18.89 3.66
N VAL A 120 12.70 19.08 4.06
CA VAL A 120 11.58 18.20 3.71
C VAL A 120 10.76 18.89 2.62
N TYR A 121 10.50 18.19 1.52
CA TYR A 121 9.67 18.66 0.41
C TYR A 121 8.37 17.87 0.34
N TRP A 122 7.32 18.56 -0.11
CA TRP A 122 5.95 18.07 -0.13
C TRP A 122 5.33 18.43 -1.46
N ASP A 123 5.17 17.44 -2.33
CA ASP A 123 4.33 17.63 -3.50
C ASP A 123 2.89 17.34 -3.07
N THR A 124 1.98 18.27 -3.29
CA THR A 124 0.59 18.19 -2.81
C THR A 124 -0.43 17.93 -3.91
N SER A 125 0.02 17.95 -5.17
CA SER A 125 -0.81 17.73 -6.35
C SER A 125 0.02 17.18 -7.51
N PHE A 126 -0.65 16.55 -8.47
CA PHE A 126 -0.06 16.23 -9.76
C PHE A 126 0.45 17.52 -10.43
N SER A 127 1.73 17.54 -10.81
CA SER A 127 2.38 18.77 -11.28
C SER A 127 1.81 19.24 -12.61
N THR A 128 1.52 20.53 -12.72
CA THR A 128 1.21 21.17 -14.00
C THR A 128 2.46 21.68 -14.72
N SER A 129 3.62 21.63 -14.07
CA SER A 129 4.90 21.99 -14.67
C SER A 129 5.21 21.04 -15.83
N ALA A 130 5.47 21.62 -17.01
CA ALA A 130 5.68 20.90 -18.25
C ALA A 130 4.54 19.93 -18.65
N ILE A 131 3.30 20.14 -18.18
CA ILE A 131 2.17 19.24 -18.52
C ILE A 131 1.95 19.14 -20.04
N GLY A 132 1.67 17.92 -20.50
CA GLY A 132 1.66 17.60 -21.92
C GLY A 132 3.06 17.40 -22.50
N ASN A 133 4.10 17.27 -21.66
CA ASN A 133 5.44 16.88 -22.12
C ASN A 133 5.34 15.57 -22.88
N ASN A 134 6.02 15.52 -24.01
CA ASN A 134 5.84 14.50 -25.00
C ASN A 134 7.14 13.70 -25.15
N ARG A 135 7.04 12.38 -24.90
CA ARG A 135 8.15 11.44 -25.02
C ARG A 135 7.70 10.16 -25.76
N PRO A 136 8.53 9.62 -26.67
CA PRO A 136 8.25 8.37 -27.36
C PRO A 136 8.42 7.18 -26.39
N THR A 137 7.30 6.57 -25.99
CA THR A 137 7.27 5.29 -25.24
C THR A 137 5.94 4.52 -25.35
N TRP A 138 4.88 5.21 -25.76
CA TRP A 138 3.52 4.72 -25.61
C TRP A 138 3.18 3.58 -26.56
N ALA A 139 3.84 3.51 -27.73
CA ALA A 139 3.63 2.43 -28.68
C ALA A 139 4.05 1.08 -28.08
N CYS A 140 5.24 0.98 -27.48
CA CYS A 140 5.71 -0.29 -26.93
C CYS A 140 4.83 -0.75 -25.76
N LEU A 141 4.45 0.18 -24.86
CA LEU A 141 3.52 -0.12 -23.77
C LEU A 141 2.14 -0.56 -24.29
N TYR A 142 1.56 0.19 -25.22
CA TYR A 142 0.24 -0.13 -25.78
C TYR A 142 0.24 -1.50 -26.42
N HIS A 143 1.18 -1.77 -27.33
CA HIS A 143 1.23 -3.05 -28.03
C HIS A 143 1.55 -4.21 -27.09
N HIS A 144 2.41 -4.03 -26.09
CA HIS A 144 2.63 -5.06 -25.09
C HIS A 144 1.34 -5.37 -24.30
N TYR A 145 0.74 -4.38 -23.64
CA TYR A 145 -0.42 -4.66 -22.79
C TYR A 145 -1.68 -5.02 -23.56
N VAL A 146 -1.95 -4.35 -24.69
CA VAL A 146 -3.16 -4.57 -25.48
C VAL A 146 -3.01 -5.76 -26.42
N ASN A 147 -1.92 -5.85 -27.19
CA ASN A 147 -1.79 -6.88 -28.23
C ASN A 147 -1.07 -8.16 -27.76
N VAL A 148 -0.25 -8.10 -26.70
CA VAL A 148 0.34 -9.32 -26.11
C VAL A 148 -0.48 -9.80 -24.92
N LYS A 149 -0.80 -8.92 -23.96
CA LYS A 149 -1.48 -9.32 -22.71
C LYS A 149 -3.00 -9.25 -22.79
N GLY A 150 -3.58 -8.65 -23.83
CA GLY A 150 -5.03 -8.52 -23.98
C GLY A 150 -5.73 -7.64 -22.94
N LEU A 151 -4.99 -6.76 -22.28
CA LEU A 151 -5.49 -5.83 -21.27
C LEU A 151 -5.86 -4.48 -21.88
N ALA A 152 -6.77 -3.75 -21.24
CA ALA A 152 -7.08 -2.38 -21.64
C ALA A 152 -5.98 -1.41 -21.18
N ALA A 153 -5.53 -0.54 -22.08
CA ALA A 153 -4.63 0.59 -21.80
C ALA A 153 -5.14 1.86 -22.50
N PRO A 154 -6.35 2.36 -22.13
CA PRO A 154 -7.05 3.40 -22.88
C PRO A 154 -6.29 4.73 -22.94
N TYR A 155 -5.62 5.16 -21.87
CA TYR A 155 -4.91 6.44 -21.88
C TYR A 155 -3.53 6.33 -22.53
N THR A 156 -2.84 5.22 -22.31
CA THR A 156 -1.61 4.87 -23.05
C THR A 156 -1.88 4.83 -24.55
N GLY A 157 -2.99 4.23 -24.98
CA GLY A 157 -3.41 4.21 -26.38
C GLY A 157 -3.73 5.59 -26.95
N LYS A 158 -4.37 6.47 -26.16
CA LYS A 158 -4.61 7.87 -26.57
C LYS A 158 -3.32 8.67 -26.72
N GLN A 159 -2.36 8.50 -25.81
CA GLN A 159 -1.03 9.10 -25.93
C GLN A 159 -0.30 8.60 -27.18
N MET A 160 -0.31 7.28 -27.40
CA MET A 160 0.25 6.69 -28.62
C MET A 160 -0.38 7.30 -29.87
N GLN A 161 -1.71 7.41 -29.95
CA GLN A 161 -2.41 8.00 -31.10
C GLN A 161 -2.07 9.48 -31.32
N GLN A 162 -1.95 10.27 -30.24
CA GLN A 162 -1.57 11.68 -30.34
C GLN A 162 -0.17 11.86 -30.95
N GLN A 163 0.70 10.86 -30.77
CA GLN A 163 2.10 10.92 -31.15
C GLN A 163 2.40 10.10 -32.40
N PHE A 164 1.44 9.36 -32.97
CA PHE A 164 1.69 8.42 -34.05
C PHE A 164 1.81 9.10 -35.43
N PRO A 165 2.84 8.81 -36.25
CA PRO A 165 4.09 8.15 -35.86
C PRO A 165 4.99 9.10 -35.05
N GLU A 166 5.72 8.57 -34.07
CA GLU A 166 6.51 9.33 -33.08
C GLU A 166 7.43 10.38 -33.74
N GLY A 167 8.04 10.03 -34.88
CA GLY A 167 8.90 10.94 -35.62
C GLY A 167 10.29 11.07 -35.00
N THR A 168 11.03 12.11 -35.35
CA THR A 168 12.45 12.25 -34.99
C THR A 168 12.67 13.30 -33.90
N GLN A 169 13.91 13.41 -33.42
CA GLN A 169 14.35 14.32 -32.35
C GLN A 169 13.81 15.75 -32.42
N SER A 170 13.62 16.31 -33.63
CA SER A 170 13.08 17.66 -33.84
C SER A 170 11.65 17.84 -33.31
N ASN A 171 10.92 16.74 -33.08
CA ASN A 171 9.53 16.76 -32.61
C ASN A 171 9.41 16.90 -31.08
N TRP A 172 10.50 16.72 -30.33
CA TRP A 172 10.50 16.57 -28.87
C TRP A 172 11.22 17.70 -28.11
N GLY A 173 11.68 18.73 -28.82
CA GLY A 173 12.38 19.89 -28.26
C GLY A 173 13.91 19.76 -28.21
N CYS A 174 14.57 20.85 -27.80
CA CYS A 174 16.03 21.01 -27.88
C CYS A 174 16.83 20.58 -26.63
N CYS A 175 16.17 20.06 -25.59
CA CYS A 175 16.77 19.76 -24.28
C CYS A 175 16.89 18.25 -24.01
N SER A 176 17.63 17.89 -22.95
CA SER A 176 18.03 16.51 -22.54
C SER A 176 17.00 15.41 -22.76
N GLY A 177 15.70 15.68 -22.60
CA GLY A 177 14.63 14.69 -22.72
C GLY A 177 14.52 13.97 -24.08
N SER A 178 15.07 14.51 -25.16
CA SER A 178 15.11 13.84 -26.46
C SER A 178 16.34 12.92 -26.66
N PHE A 179 17.30 12.93 -25.72
CA PHE A 179 18.52 12.10 -25.75
C PHE A 179 18.45 10.87 -24.83
N ASP A 180 17.46 10.80 -23.94
CA ASP A 180 17.36 9.73 -22.94
C ASP A 180 16.74 8.43 -23.51
N GLN A 181 16.16 8.48 -24.72
CA GLN A 181 15.51 7.33 -25.36
C GLN A 181 15.68 7.28 -26.89
N LEU A 182 15.56 6.08 -27.46
CA LEU A 182 15.83 5.82 -28.88
C LEU A 182 14.81 6.49 -29.83
N GLY A 183 13.53 6.51 -29.44
CA GLY A 183 12.46 7.22 -30.14
C GLY A 183 11.87 6.57 -31.40
N TYR A 184 12.08 5.26 -31.61
CA TYR A 184 11.56 4.52 -32.77
C TYR A 184 10.60 3.38 -32.39
N GLU A 185 9.82 3.52 -31.33
CA GLU A 185 9.02 2.42 -30.78
C GLU A 185 7.82 2.04 -31.65
N THR A 186 7.26 3.01 -32.37
CA THR A 186 6.30 2.75 -33.47
C THR A 186 6.88 1.84 -34.55
N LEU A 187 8.20 1.83 -34.76
CA LEU A 187 8.86 0.89 -35.67
C LEU A 187 9.25 -0.42 -34.97
N THR A 188 9.77 -0.36 -33.75
CA THR A 188 10.40 -1.51 -33.08
C THR A 188 9.45 -2.34 -32.21
N CYS A 189 8.28 -1.81 -31.85
CA CYS A 189 7.32 -2.47 -30.97
C CYS A 189 5.89 -2.56 -31.55
N SER A 190 5.65 -2.13 -32.79
CA SER A 190 4.34 -2.31 -33.43
C SER A 190 4.01 -3.79 -33.58
N LEU A 191 2.86 -4.19 -33.04
CA LEU A 191 2.33 -5.54 -33.14
C LEU A 191 0.91 -5.51 -33.69
N ASP A 192 0.53 -6.55 -34.43
CA ASP A 192 -0.82 -6.68 -34.97
C ASP A 192 -1.89 -6.65 -33.85
N PRO A 193 -3.02 -5.96 -34.06
CA PRO A 193 -4.13 -5.99 -33.11
C PRO A 193 -4.67 -7.39 -32.88
N ILE A 194 -5.04 -7.70 -31.64
CA ILE A 194 -5.73 -8.95 -31.30
C ILE A 194 -7.24 -8.85 -31.56
N ALA A 195 -7.86 -9.99 -31.90
CA ALA A 195 -9.29 -10.07 -32.18
C ALA A 195 -10.17 -9.84 -30.93
N SER A 196 -9.72 -10.31 -29.76
CA SER A 196 -10.45 -10.20 -28.50
C SER A 196 -9.50 -10.07 -27.31
N GLY A 197 -9.79 -9.19 -26.37
CA GLY A 197 -9.03 -9.07 -25.13
C GLY A 197 -9.26 -10.19 -24.14
N ASN A 198 -8.39 -10.27 -23.14
CA ASN A 198 -8.50 -11.21 -22.03
C ASN A 198 -9.55 -10.73 -21.01
N PRO A 199 -10.17 -11.65 -20.23
CA PRO A 199 -11.13 -11.27 -19.21
C PRO A 199 -10.57 -10.23 -18.22
N PRO A 200 -11.44 -9.39 -17.60
CA PRO A 200 -11.00 -8.47 -16.58
C PRO A 200 -10.23 -9.25 -15.50
N SER A 201 -9.10 -8.70 -15.08
CA SER A 201 -8.10 -9.44 -14.31
C SER A 201 -7.51 -8.62 -13.20
N GLY A 202 -6.68 -9.27 -12.37
CA GLY A 202 -5.98 -8.60 -11.28
C GLY A 202 -6.86 -8.09 -10.17
N LEU A 203 -8.15 -8.48 -10.10
CA LEU A 203 -9.13 -7.95 -9.16
C LEU A 203 -8.60 -7.91 -7.73
N SER A 204 -8.75 -6.77 -7.05
CA SER A 204 -8.39 -6.59 -5.65
C SER A 204 -9.46 -5.82 -4.90
N TRP A 205 -9.52 -6.00 -3.58
CA TRP A 205 -10.44 -5.26 -2.72
C TRP A 205 -9.75 -4.70 -1.48
N SER A 206 -10.36 -3.66 -0.91
CA SER A 206 -10.04 -3.15 0.42
C SER A 206 -11.32 -2.65 1.11
N LEU A 207 -11.29 -2.59 2.44
CA LEU A 207 -12.28 -1.84 3.22
C LEU A 207 -11.76 -0.43 3.47
N VAL A 208 -12.53 0.56 2.99
CA VAL A 208 -12.20 1.99 3.13
C VAL A 208 -13.43 2.73 3.63
N ALA A 209 -13.31 3.35 4.79
CA ALA A 209 -14.39 4.02 5.50
C ALA A 209 -15.65 3.16 5.67
N GLY A 210 -15.46 1.85 5.91
CA GLY A 210 -16.54 0.87 6.04
C GLY A 210 -17.21 0.45 4.73
N ASN A 211 -16.70 0.90 3.57
CA ASN A 211 -17.16 0.47 2.25
C ASN A 211 -16.19 -0.56 1.67
N VAL A 212 -16.73 -1.55 0.95
CA VAL A 212 -15.93 -2.40 0.07
C VAL A 212 -15.58 -1.57 -1.16
N SER A 213 -14.30 -1.49 -1.49
CA SER A 213 -13.78 -0.88 -2.72
C SER A 213 -13.06 -1.95 -3.52
N ILE A 214 -13.49 -2.19 -4.77
CA ILE A 214 -12.88 -3.16 -5.69
C ILE A 214 -12.25 -2.44 -6.88
N SER A 215 -11.13 -2.95 -7.40
CA SER A 215 -10.47 -2.45 -8.63
C SER A 215 -10.07 -3.61 -9.54
N TRP A 216 -9.97 -3.38 -10.84
CA TRP A 216 -9.62 -4.41 -11.83
C TRP A 216 -8.87 -3.84 -13.03
N TRP A 217 -8.12 -4.70 -13.73
CA TRP A 217 -7.58 -4.42 -15.06
C TRP A 217 -8.64 -4.71 -16.11
N GLY A 218 -8.77 -3.79 -17.07
CA GLY A 218 -9.72 -3.91 -18.16
C GLY A 218 -9.32 -4.91 -19.23
N THR A 219 -10.27 -5.21 -20.11
CA THR A 219 -10.15 -6.08 -21.29
C THR A 219 -9.88 -5.22 -22.53
N ALA A 220 -8.90 -5.60 -23.35
CA ALA A 220 -8.67 -4.93 -24.64
C ALA A 220 -9.96 -4.91 -25.49
N ASN A 221 -10.24 -3.78 -26.15
CA ASN A 221 -11.42 -3.50 -26.96
C ASN A 221 -12.76 -3.39 -26.21
N ALA A 222 -12.78 -3.51 -24.87
CA ALA A 222 -13.98 -3.22 -24.08
C ALA A 222 -14.21 -1.71 -23.94
N SER A 223 -15.47 -1.29 -23.96
CA SER A 223 -15.92 0.10 -23.84
C SER A 223 -16.51 0.44 -22.48
N SER A 224 -16.98 -0.54 -21.71
CA SER A 224 -17.48 -0.35 -20.34
C SER A 224 -17.49 -1.65 -19.54
N TYR A 225 -17.76 -1.54 -18.24
CA TYR A 225 -17.80 -2.66 -17.30
C TYR A 225 -19.04 -2.59 -16.42
N ASN A 226 -19.64 -3.76 -16.19
CA ASN A 226 -20.62 -3.95 -15.15
C ASN A 226 -19.97 -4.66 -13.97
N VAL A 227 -20.49 -4.43 -12.77
CA VAL A 227 -20.13 -5.18 -11.56
C VAL A 227 -21.36 -5.92 -11.09
N ILE A 228 -21.20 -7.22 -10.85
CA ILE A 228 -22.20 -8.05 -10.20
C ILE A 228 -21.61 -8.61 -8.90
N ARG A 229 -22.45 -8.87 -7.91
CA ARG A 229 -22.03 -9.48 -6.64
C ARG A 229 -22.99 -10.54 -6.15
N ALA A 230 -22.50 -11.47 -5.35
CA ALA A 230 -23.32 -12.42 -4.58
C ALA A 230 -22.82 -12.49 -3.13
N PRO A 231 -23.69 -12.56 -2.11
CA PRO A 231 -23.26 -13.04 -0.80
C PRO A 231 -22.89 -14.53 -0.88
N GLN A 232 -22.07 -15.04 0.04
CA GLN A 232 -21.74 -16.46 0.11
C GLN A 232 -22.99 -17.33 0.17
N GLY A 233 -23.13 -18.27 -0.78
CA GLY A 233 -24.31 -19.13 -0.92
C GLY A 233 -25.53 -18.47 -1.57
N GLY A 234 -25.43 -17.20 -2.01
CA GLY A 234 -26.49 -16.48 -2.71
C GLY A 234 -26.31 -16.40 -4.22
N ALA A 235 -27.30 -15.80 -4.90
CA ALA A 235 -27.25 -15.54 -6.33
C ALA A 235 -26.55 -14.20 -6.65
N TYR A 236 -25.94 -14.12 -7.84
CA TYR A 236 -25.39 -12.87 -8.34
C TYR A 236 -26.49 -11.87 -8.68
N VAL A 237 -26.33 -10.64 -8.21
CA VAL A 237 -27.18 -9.49 -8.51
C VAL A 237 -26.34 -8.35 -9.09
N PRO A 238 -26.93 -7.49 -9.94
CA PRO A 238 -26.25 -6.28 -10.40
C PRO A 238 -25.87 -5.36 -9.23
N ALA A 239 -24.62 -4.88 -9.22
CA ALA A 239 -24.11 -3.90 -8.26
C ALA A 239 -23.84 -2.54 -8.92
N ALA A 240 -23.28 -2.54 -10.14
CA ALA A 240 -23.09 -1.35 -10.96
C ALA A 240 -23.09 -1.68 -12.45
N ASN A 241 -23.31 -0.68 -13.30
CA ASN A 241 -23.24 -0.79 -14.75
C ASN A 241 -22.54 0.41 -15.39
N GLY A 242 -22.03 0.22 -16.61
CA GLY A 242 -21.53 1.32 -17.44
C GLY A 242 -20.27 2.02 -16.92
N ILE A 243 -19.45 1.35 -16.10
CA ILE A 243 -18.20 1.91 -15.58
C ILE A 243 -17.18 1.98 -16.73
N THR A 244 -16.60 3.16 -16.97
CA THR A 244 -15.64 3.39 -18.05
C THR A 244 -14.28 3.86 -17.53
N ASP A 245 -14.27 4.72 -16.51
CA ASP A 245 -13.09 5.27 -15.86
C ASP A 245 -13.49 6.00 -14.56
N PRO A 246 -12.80 5.83 -13.42
CA PRO A 246 -11.83 4.77 -13.11
C PRO A 246 -12.44 3.36 -13.10
N LEU A 247 -11.62 2.32 -13.32
CA LEU A 247 -12.02 0.91 -13.25
C LEU A 247 -12.11 0.40 -11.80
N THR A 248 -13.01 1.03 -11.05
CA THR A 248 -13.24 0.76 -9.62
C THR A 248 -14.73 0.87 -9.29
N TYR A 249 -15.13 0.21 -8.21
CA TYR A 249 -16.47 0.31 -7.66
C TYR A 249 -16.42 0.21 -6.15
N SER A 250 -17.15 1.10 -5.47
CA SER A 250 -17.25 1.13 -4.02
C SER A 250 -18.68 1.08 -3.55
N GLU A 251 -18.96 0.28 -2.53
CA GLU A 251 -20.27 0.21 -1.90
C GLU A 251 -20.21 -0.12 -0.41
N LYS A 252 -21.26 0.28 0.30
CA LYS A 252 -21.58 -0.28 1.61
C LYS A 252 -22.41 -1.54 1.40
N VAL A 253 -21.85 -2.70 1.72
CA VAL A 253 -22.59 -3.96 1.62
C VAL A 253 -23.81 -3.98 2.56
N PRO A 254 -24.90 -4.68 2.19
CA PRO A 254 -26.12 -4.70 3.00
C PRO A 254 -25.95 -5.24 4.43
N SER A 255 -25.03 -6.20 4.60
CA SER A 255 -24.75 -6.86 5.88
C SER A 255 -23.30 -7.31 5.93
N PRO A 256 -22.66 -7.37 7.12
CA PRO A 256 -21.35 -7.98 7.25
C PRO A 256 -21.34 -9.43 6.76
N GLY A 257 -20.30 -9.83 6.02
CA GLY A 257 -20.16 -11.21 5.55
C GLY A 257 -19.21 -11.38 4.37
N VAL A 258 -19.15 -12.61 3.85
CA VAL A 258 -18.37 -12.93 2.65
C VAL A 258 -19.20 -12.69 1.41
N TYR A 259 -18.62 -11.97 0.44
CA TYR A 259 -19.20 -11.68 -0.86
C TYR A 259 -18.27 -12.12 -1.99
N TYR A 260 -18.82 -12.32 -3.18
CA TYR A 260 -18.09 -12.58 -4.41
C TYR A 260 -18.43 -11.52 -5.43
N TYR A 261 -17.42 -10.80 -5.94
CA TYR A 261 -17.57 -9.76 -6.95
C TYR A 261 -17.03 -10.23 -8.29
N VAL A 262 -17.69 -9.83 -9.39
CA VAL A 262 -17.24 -10.09 -10.75
C VAL A 262 -17.34 -8.80 -11.56
N ALA A 263 -16.26 -8.46 -12.27
CA ALA A 263 -16.25 -7.41 -13.27
C ALA A 263 -16.56 -8.03 -14.65
N VAL A 264 -17.45 -7.41 -15.40
CA VAL A 264 -17.95 -7.94 -16.68
C VAL A 264 -17.74 -6.91 -17.78
N ALA A 265 -16.83 -7.18 -18.71
CA ALA A 265 -16.50 -6.30 -19.82
C ALA A 265 -17.58 -6.31 -20.91
N GLN A 266 -17.83 -5.14 -21.48
CA GLN A 266 -18.77 -4.90 -22.58
C GLN A 266 -18.07 -4.18 -23.75
N PRO A 267 -18.44 -4.44 -25.02
CA PRO A 267 -19.33 -5.52 -25.45
C PRO A 267 -18.68 -6.91 -25.30
N GLY A 268 -19.46 -7.96 -25.49
CA GLY A 268 -18.96 -9.35 -25.47
C GLY A 268 -19.18 -10.09 -24.16
N ASN A 269 -19.60 -9.40 -23.10
CA ASN A 269 -19.97 -10.00 -21.82
C ASN A 269 -18.89 -10.96 -21.30
N ILE A 270 -17.66 -10.46 -21.17
CA ILE A 270 -16.48 -11.24 -20.77
C ILE A 270 -16.29 -11.09 -19.25
N TRP A 271 -16.27 -12.21 -18.52
CA TRP A 271 -16.39 -12.24 -17.06
C TRP A 271 -15.03 -12.46 -16.43
N SER A 272 -14.70 -11.67 -15.40
CA SER A 272 -13.56 -11.96 -14.54
C SER A 272 -13.77 -13.26 -13.75
N GLN A 273 -12.68 -13.78 -13.18
CA GLN A 273 -12.81 -14.71 -12.06
C GLN A 273 -13.48 -13.99 -10.87
N PRO A 274 -14.32 -14.68 -10.06
CA PRO A 274 -14.89 -14.11 -8.86
C PRO A 274 -13.83 -13.71 -7.82
N LEU A 275 -13.90 -12.46 -7.35
CA LEU A 275 -13.12 -11.98 -6.22
C LEU A 275 -13.87 -12.23 -4.92
N GLN A 276 -13.31 -13.05 -4.03
CA GLN A 276 -13.84 -13.21 -2.67
C GLN A 276 -13.47 -12.01 -1.81
N VAL A 277 -14.48 -11.41 -1.17
CA VAL A 277 -14.38 -10.22 -0.32
C VAL A 277 -14.93 -10.56 1.06
N ASN A 278 -14.13 -10.38 2.11
CA ASN A 278 -14.60 -10.47 3.49
C ASN A 278 -15.04 -9.09 3.98
N ALA A 279 -16.30 -8.74 3.71
CA ALA A 279 -16.87 -7.44 4.01
C ALA A 279 -17.39 -7.38 5.46
N ASN A 280 -16.51 -7.59 6.43
CA ASN A 280 -16.86 -7.56 7.85
C ASN A 280 -16.18 -6.37 8.53
N PRO A 281 -16.77 -5.15 8.46
CA PRO A 281 -16.23 -3.99 9.12
C PRO A 281 -16.24 -4.25 10.64
N GLN A 282 -15.11 -4.01 11.27
CA GLN A 282 -14.83 -4.26 12.70
C GLN A 282 -14.69 -5.74 13.09
N ALA A 283 -14.38 -6.65 12.14
CA ALA A 283 -14.06 -8.03 12.48
C ALA A 283 -12.83 -8.10 13.41
N LEU A 284 -12.92 -8.88 14.49
CA LEU A 284 -11.79 -9.15 15.38
C LEU A 284 -10.85 -10.15 14.72
N ILE A 285 -9.63 -9.70 14.40
CA ILE A 285 -8.59 -10.48 13.70
C ILE A 285 -7.67 -11.20 14.69
N LEU A 286 -7.39 -10.55 15.82
CA LEU A 286 -6.50 -11.05 16.85
C LEU A 286 -7.00 -10.64 18.21
N TYR A 287 -6.95 -11.56 19.17
CA TYR A 287 -7.19 -11.23 20.56
C TYR A 287 -6.29 -12.01 21.51
N TYR A 288 -5.27 -11.35 22.06
CA TYR A 288 -4.44 -11.89 23.13
C TYR A 288 -4.91 -11.34 24.46
N THR A 289 -5.60 -12.17 25.25
CA THR A 289 -5.98 -11.81 26.62
C THR A 289 -4.79 -11.73 27.55
N PHE A 290 -3.73 -12.50 27.26
CA PHE A 290 -2.59 -12.72 28.14
C PHE A 290 -2.93 -13.35 29.50
N ASP A 291 -4.01 -14.15 29.54
CA ASP A 291 -4.50 -14.82 30.75
C ASP A 291 -3.72 -16.06 31.20
N ALA A 292 -2.73 -16.51 30.41
CA ALA A 292 -1.95 -17.69 30.74
C ALA A 292 -1.17 -17.50 32.05
N SER A 293 -0.88 -18.59 32.75
CA SER A 293 -0.11 -18.59 34.00
C SER A 293 1.30 -19.17 33.84
N SER A 294 1.61 -19.80 32.70
CA SER A 294 2.90 -20.41 32.41
C SER A 294 3.08 -20.70 30.91
N GLY A 295 4.29 -21.06 30.51
CA GLY A 295 4.63 -21.43 29.14
C GLY A 295 4.82 -20.24 28.21
N ASN A 296 5.10 -20.56 26.94
CA ASN A 296 5.49 -19.57 25.93
C ASN A 296 4.43 -19.37 24.83
N SER A 297 3.28 -20.04 24.92
CA SER A 297 2.21 -19.86 23.93
C SER A 297 1.36 -18.65 24.31
N VAL A 298 1.11 -17.76 23.36
CA VAL A 298 0.16 -16.66 23.48
C VAL A 298 -1.06 -17.02 22.63
N VAL A 299 -2.13 -17.47 23.27
CA VAL A 299 -3.31 -17.98 22.56
C VAL A 299 -4.13 -16.82 21.97
N ASP A 300 -4.52 -16.97 20.70
CA ASP A 300 -5.47 -16.10 20.03
C ASP A 300 -6.92 -16.48 20.38
N SER A 301 -7.52 -15.71 21.27
CA SER A 301 -8.91 -15.84 21.72
C SER A 301 -9.94 -15.30 20.71
N SER A 302 -9.52 -14.77 19.55
CA SER A 302 -10.46 -14.32 18.51
C SER A 302 -11.11 -15.48 17.75
N GLY A 303 -10.51 -16.68 17.82
CA GLY A 303 -10.94 -17.86 17.06
C GLY A 303 -10.31 -17.99 15.67
N ASN A 304 -9.42 -17.07 15.27
CA ASN A 304 -8.76 -17.10 13.96
C ASN A 304 -7.46 -17.93 13.94
N GLY A 305 -7.02 -18.46 15.09
CA GLY A 305 -5.84 -19.31 15.18
C GLY A 305 -4.52 -18.56 14.99
N ASN A 306 -4.51 -17.23 15.12
CA ASN A 306 -3.33 -16.39 14.98
C ASN A 306 -2.47 -16.42 16.26
N ASN A 307 -2.19 -17.62 16.80
CA ASN A 307 -1.45 -17.77 18.06
C ASN A 307 -0.05 -17.15 17.97
N GLY A 308 0.36 -16.46 19.03
CA GLY A 308 1.68 -15.90 19.21
C GLY A 308 2.61 -16.80 20.02
N VAL A 309 3.88 -16.41 20.04
CA VAL A 309 4.92 -17.08 20.83
C VAL A 309 5.67 -16.03 21.65
N LEU A 310 5.73 -16.23 22.96
CA LEU A 310 6.61 -15.49 23.85
C LEU A 310 8.06 -15.96 23.66
N ASN A 311 8.93 -15.01 23.39
CA ASN A 311 10.36 -15.20 23.23
C ASN A 311 11.12 -14.40 24.30
N GLY A 312 12.30 -14.90 24.70
CA GLY A 312 13.12 -14.26 25.73
C GLY A 312 12.44 -14.26 27.10
N ASN A 313 12.81 -13.30 27.95
CA ASN A 313 12.31 -13.20 29.31
C ASN A 313 11.00 -12.40 29.36
N GLY A 314 9.87 -13.11 29.29
CA GLY A 314 8.57 -12.60 29.70
C GLY A 314 8.00 -13.42 30.86
N THR A 315 7.17 -12.79 31.69
CA THR A 315 6.53 -13.45 32.84
C THR A 315 5.06 -13.12 32.90
N TRP A 316 4.26 -14.10 33.27
CA TRP A 316 2.82 -13.94 33.51
C TRP A 316 2.62 -13.35 34.90
N VAL A 317 1.88 -12.24 34.99
CA VAL A 317 1.63 -11.48 36.22
C VAL A 317 0.16 -11.14 36.35
N SER A 318 -0.28 -10.63 37.51
CA SER A 318 -1.63 -10.05 37.62
C SER A 318 -1.75 -8.85 36.69
N GLY A 319 -2.81 -8.86 35.88
CA GLY A 319 -3.09 -7.86 34.85
C GLY A 319 -4.04 -6.77 35.30
N LYS A 320 -4.46 -5.94 34.33
CA LYS A 320 -5.60 -5.04 34.46
C LYS A 320 -6.90 -5.82 34.43
N ILE A 321 -6.94 -6.89 33.63
CA ILE A 321 -8.04 -7.85 33.52
C ILE A 321 -7.41 -9.22 33.75
N ASN A 322 -7.71 -9.87 34.88
CA ASN A 322 -7.15 -11.18 35.24
C ASN A 322 -5.60 -11.20 35.24
N ASN A 323 -4.94 -11.88 34.29
CA ASN A 323 -3.48 -11.90 34.15
C ASN A 323 -3.01 -11.05 32.96
N ALA A 324 -1.71 -10.78 32.90
CA ALA A 324 -1.07 -10.05 31.83
C ALA A 324 0.35 -10.55 31.59
N LEU A 325 0.94 -10.10 30.48
CA LEU A 325 2.32 -10.43 30.13
C LEU A 325 3.25 -9.28 30.47
N ARG A 326 4.16 -9.49 31.42
CA ARG A 326 5.27 -8.58 31.72
C ARG A 326 6.47 -8.90 30.84
N LEU A 327 6.93 -7.90 30.10
CA LEU A 327 8.17 -7.89 29.34
C LEU A 327 9.26 -7.13 30.12
N ASP A 328 10.47 -7.66 30.12
CA ASP A 328 11.55 -7.25 31.02
C ASP A 328 12.33 -6.01 30.55
N GLY A 329 12.11 -5.52 29.33
CA GLY A 329 12.89 -4.43 28.74
C GLY A 329 14.26 -4.85 28.21
N SER A 330 14.59 -6.15 28.17
CA SER A 330 15.89 -6.63 27.70
C SER A 330 15.78 -7.65 26.56
N SER A 331 14.94 -8.67 26.72
CA SER A 331 14.88 -9.81 25.79
C SER A 331 13.46 -10.27 25.48
N GLY A 332 12.50 -10.00 26.37
CA GLY A 332 11.12 -10.42 26.23
C GLY A 332 10.39 -9.74 25.07
N TYR A 333 9.70 -10.53 24.23
CA TYR A 333 8.75 -10.04 23.22
C TYR A 333 7.84 -11.16 22.73
N VAL A 334 6.72 -10.82 22.09
CA VAL A 334 5.83 -11.80 21.44
C VAL A 334 6.01 -11.72 19.93
N SER A 335 6.14 -12.87 19.26
CA SER A 335 6.07 -12.99 17.81
C SER A 335 4.71 -13.49 17.34
N LEU A 336 4.21 -12.91 16.27
CA LEU A 336 2.90 -13.17 15.69
C LEU A 336 3.05 -13.70 14.24
N PRO A 337 2.02 -14.38 13.69
CA PRO A 337 1.99 -14.73 12.28
C PRO A 337 2.05 -13.50 11.35
N GLY A 338 2.84 -13.57 10.28
CA GLY A 338 3.02 -12.48 9.30
C GLY A 338 1.82 -12.20 8.40
N THR A 339 0.70 -12.89 8.59
CA THR A 339 -0.50 -12.80 7.73
C THR A 339 -1.53 -11.78 8.24
N ILE A 340 -1.42 -11.30 9.48
CA ILE A 340 -2.47 -10.50 10.13
C ILE A 340 -2.72 -9.12 9.51
N LEU A 341 -1.82 -8.61 8.64
CA LEU A 341 -1.98 -7.32 7.96
C LEU A 341 -2.55 -7.45 6.53
N GLN A 342 -2.60 -8.64 5.94
CA GLN A 342 -2.84 -8.82 4.50
C GLN A 342 -4.21 -8.33 4.02
N SER A 343 -5.18 -8.15 4.93
CA SER A 343 -6.53 -7.65 4.62
C SER A 343 -6.82 -6.29 5.25
N LEU A 344 -5.82 -5.62 5.83
CA LEU A 344 -6.01 -4.39 6.60
C LEU A 344 -5.70 -3.14 5.77
N SER A 345 -6.77 -2.42 5.43
CA SER A 345 -6.69 -1.02 4.98
C SER A 345 -7.04 -0.11 6.15
N ASP A 346 -8.28 -0.17 6.61
CA ASP A 346 -8.69 0.40 7.88
C ASP A 346 -8.47 -0.63 9.00
N PHE A 347 -8.12 -0.17 10.20
CA PHE A 347 -7.86 -1.06 11.33
C PHE A 347 -8.07 -0.36 12.67
N THR A 348 -8.20 -1.17 13.71
CA THR A 348 -8.07 -0.73 15.10
C THR A 348 -7.14 -1.66 15.85
N VAL A 349 -6.11 -1.12 16.50
CA VAL A 349 -5.33 -1.84 17.50
C VAL A 349 -5.60 -1.23 18.87
N ALA A 350 -5.87 -2.05 19.88
CA ALA A 350 -6.10 -1.59 21.25
C ALA A 350 -5.51 -2.56 22.27
N SER A 351 -4.99 -2.05 23.39
CA SER A 351 -4.60 -2.86 24.55
C SER A 351 -4.51 -2.03 25.83
N TRP A 352 -4.46 -2.70 26.97
CA TRP A 352 -3.95 -2.12 28.20
C TRP A 352 -2.42 -2.22 28.24
N LEU A 353 -1.78 -1.12 28.63
CA LEU A 353 -0.33 -1.01 28.75
C LEU A 353 0.05 -0.38 30.09
N TYR A 354 0.99 -1.01 30.80
CA TYR A 354 1.62 -0.48 32.00
C TYR A 354 3.13 -0.34 31.74
N LEU A 355 3.63 0.88 31.60
CA LEU A 355 5.05 1.12 31.39
C LEU A 355 5.79 1.09 32.73
N THR A 356 6.75 0.18 32.89
CA THR A 356 7.59 0.13 34.11
C THR A 356 8.83 1.01 34.01
N GLY A 357 9.17 1.47 32.81
CA GLY A 357 10.31 2.35 32.57
C GLY A 357 10.19 3.09 31.24
N TRP A 358 10.87 4.23 31.17
CA TRP A 358 11.00 5.00 29.93
C TRP A 358 12.29 4.59 29.22
N GLN A 359 12.18 4.16 27.97
CA GLN A 359 13.31 3.92 27.08
C GLN A 359 12.98 4.44 25.68
N ASN A 360 13.84 5.29 25.12
CA ASN A 360 13.58 5.87 23.80
C ASN A 360 13.41 4.77 22.74
N ASN A 361 12.39 4.89 21.89
CA ASN A 361 12.09 3.96 20.80
C ASN A 361 11.78 2.51 21.19
N GLN A 362 11.49 2.18 22.46
CA GLN A 362 10.90 0.88 22.79
C GLN A 362 9.56 0.72 22.06
N ARG A 363 9.23 -0.47 21.55
CA ARG A 363 8.00 -0.66 20.76
C ARG A 363 6.93 -1.37 21.58
N TRP A 364 5.72 -0.81 21.60
CA TRP A 364 4.54 -1.56 22.02
C TRP A 364 4.18 -2.60 20.95
N LEU A 365 4.12 -2.17 19.68
CA LEU A 365 4.00 -3.02 18.51
C LEU A 365 4.95 -2.55 17.41
N ASP A 366 5.43 -3.49 16.62
CA ASP A 366 6.20 -3.25 15.40
C ASP A 366 5.93 -4.37 14.40
N PHE A 367 5.22 -4.05 13.32
CA PHE A 367 4.77 -5.00 12.31
C PHE A 367 5.28 -4.57 10.94
N GLY A 368 5.99 -5.46 10.26
CA GLY A 368 6.48 -5.16 8.93
C GLY A 368 7.39 -6.21 8.33
N TYR A 369 8.16 -5.77 7.36
CA TYR A 369 9.07 -6.55 6.54
C TYR A 369 10.43 -5.85 6.49
N GLY A 370 10.98 -5.56 7.67
CA GLY A 370 12.19 -4.77 7.88
C GLY A 370 11.91 -3.30 8.20
N THR A 371 12.99 -2.56 8.48
CA THR A 371 12.95 -1.15 8.93
C THR A 371 12.48 -0.16 7.86
N GLU A 372 12.33 -0.62 6.63
CA GLU A 372 11.87 0.21 5.52
C GLU A 372 10.38 0.07 5.26
N ARG A 373 9.78 -1.05 5.69
CA ARG A 373 8.37 -1.39 5.43
C ARG A 373 7.71 -1.84 6.70
N CYS A 374 7.33 -0.87 7.52
CA CYS A 374 6.79 -1.16 8.83
C CYS A 374 5.73 -0.16 9.27
N MET A 375 4.88 -0.64 10.17
CA MET A 375 4.09 0.20 11.05
C MET A 375 4.45 -0.14 12.49
N TRP A 376 4.60 0.87 13.33
CA TRP A 376 4.97 0.68 14.72
C TRP A 376 4.33 1.72 15.61
N PHE A 377 4.19 1.36 16.88
CA PHE A 377 3.89 2.30 17.94
C PHE A 377 4.97 2.26 19.00
N SER A 378 5.56 3.41 19.30
CA SER A 378 6.42 3.58 20.46
C SER A 378 5.68 4.41 21.52
N PRO A 379 5.54 3.91 22.76
CA PRO A 379 5.08 4.72 23.87
C PRO A 379 6.00 5.88 24.21
N THR A 380 7.25 5.89 23.73
CA THR A 380 8.28 6.83 24.16
C THR A 380 9.23 7.15 23.00
N THR A 381 9.05 8.31 22.36
CA THR A 381 9.93 8.81 21.29
C THR A 381 10.56 10.16 21.65
N CYS A 382 11.78 10.39 21.15
CA CYS A 382 12.43 11.70 21.09
C CYS A 382 12.75 12.03 19.64
N ASP A 383 12.47 13.27 19.21
CA ASP A 383 13.14 13.84 18.04
C ASP A 383 14.49 14.44 18.48
N GLY A 384 15.48 14.48 17.58
CA GLY A 384 16.90 14.66 17.92
C GLY A 384 17.28 15.94 18.70
N ASN A 385 16.34 16.88 18.94
CA ASN A 385 16.57 18.09 19.73
C ASN A 385 15.50 18.37 20.81
N SER A 386 14.40 17.61 20.87
CA SER A 386 13.35 17.76 21.90
C SER A 386 12.74 16.42 22.31
N CYS A 387 13.11 15.94 23.50
CA CYS A 387 12.42 14.84 24.16
C CYS A 387 11.14 15.35 24.84
N ASN A 388 10.09 15.64 24.06
CA ASN A 388 8.76 15.87 24.63
C ASN A 388 8.09 14.58 25.13
N GLY A 389 8.75 13.43 24.94
CA GLY A 389 8.29 12.13 25.43
C GLY A 389 7.00 11.65 24.78
N SER A 390 6.61 12.22 23.65
CA SER A 390 5.39 11.84 22.94
C SER A 390 5.45 10.37 22.53
N SER A 391 4.28 9.74 22.55
CA SER A 391 4.09 8.41 22.01
C SER A 391 3.66 8.53 20.57
N THR A 392 4.25 7.73 19.68
CA THR A 392 4.12 7.92 18.24
C THR A 392 3.67 6.63 17.59
N PHE A 393 2.59 6.72 16.80
CA PHE A 393 2.28 5.75 15.76
C PHE A 393 2.91 6.22 14.46
N GLN A 394 3.54 5.30 13.74
CA GLN A 394 4.13 5.56 12.43
C GLN A 394 3.83 4.40 11.47
N ILE A 395 3.67 4.73 10.18
CA ILE A 395 3.71 3.78 9.06
C ILE A 395 4.61 4.33 7.94
N THR A 396 5.42 3.46 7.34
CA THR A 396 6.28 3.79 6.20
C THR A 396 6.38 2.62 5.23
N TYR A 397 6.50 2.93 3.94
CA TYR A 397 6.78 1.98 2.86
C TYR A 397 8.24 1.93 2.43
N ASN A 398 9.00 2.99 2.73
CA ASN A 398 10.23 3.30 2.02
C ASN A 398 11.43 3.56 2.95
N GLY A 399 11.24 3.40 4.27
CA GLY A 399 12.28 3.66 5.26
C GLY A 399 12.75 5.10 5.33
N GLY A 400 13.40 5.45 6.44
CA GLY A 400 13.91 6.81 6.64
C GLY A 400 12.82 7.87 6.81
N ALA A 401 13.22 9.14 6.70
CA ALA A 401 12.32 10.27 6.91
C ALA A 401 11.35 10.49 5.72
N ASP A 402 11.58 9.85 4.58
CA ASP A 402 10.80 10.01 3.34
C ASP A 402 9.51 9.19 3.42
N ASN A 403 8.38 9.81 3.04
CA ASN A 403 7.06 9.19 3.01
C ASN A 403 6.57 8.55 4.32
N THR A 404 7.23 8.88 5.43
CA THR A 404 6.82 8.47 6.77
C THR A 404 5.56 9.24 7.18
N GLN A 405 4.50 8.51 7.52
CA GLN A 405 3.25 9.08 8.03
C GLN A 405 3.11 8.75 9.51
N LEU A 406 2.84 9.77 10.33
CA LEU A 406 2.80 9.61 11.78
C LEU A 406 1.66 10.39 12.43
N VAL A 407 1.29 9.95 13.63
CA VAL A 407 0.49 10.72 14.58
C VAL A 407 1.08 10.46 15.96
N HIS A 408 1.19 11.51 16.77
CA HIS A 408 1.78 11.44 18.10
C HIS A 408 0.83 11.97 19.17
N THR A 409 0.98 11.52 20.40
CA THR A 409 0.25 12.07 21.54
C THR A 409 0.79 13.45 21.91
N PRO A 410 -0.06 14.38 22.39
CA PRO A 410 0.38 15.72 22.79
C PRO A 410 1.25 15.74 24.06
N ALA A 411 1.24 14.64 24.83
CA ALA A 411 2.03 14.45 26.04
C ALA A 411 2.50 12.99 26.14
N SER A 412 3.50 12.74 26.97
CA SER A 412 4.01 11.40 27.24
C SER A 412 2.98 10.51 27.92
N LEU A 413 3.03 9.22 27.59
CA LEU A 413 2.31 8.23 28.37
C LEU A 413 2.94 8.10 29.77
N PRO A 414 2.12 8.07 30.82
CA PRO A 414 2.62 7.94 32.18
C PRO A 414 3.23 6.56 32.42
N THR A 415 4.27 6.53 33.26
CA THR A 415 4.84 5.28 33.78
C THR A 415 4.16 4.89 35.09
N ASN A 416 4.30 3.62 35.47
CA ASN A 416 3.81 3.06 36.72
C ASN A 416 2.29 3.14 36.94
N GLN A 417 1.51 3.23 35.86
CA GLN A 417 0.06 3.09 35.90
C GLN A 417 -0.47 2.49 34.60
N TRP A 418 -1.65 1.87 34.69
CA TRP A 418 -2.34 1.30 33.53
C TRP A 418 -2.92 2.40 32.64
N VAL A 419 -2.69 2.27 31.34
CA VAL A 419 -3.30 3.09 30.31
C VAL A 419 -3.92 2.19 29.25
N HIS A 420 -5.17 2.48 28.87
CA HIS A 420 -5.74 1.88 27.68
C HIS A 420 -5.34 2.71 26.48
N ILE A 421 -4.65 2.11 25.52
CA ILE A 421 -4.26 2.77 24.27
C ILE A 421 -4.99 2.15 23.09
N ALA A 422 -5.42 2.97 22.14
CA ALA A 422 -5.87 2.50 20.84
C ALA A 422 -5.43 3.39 19.68
N ILE A 423 -5.22 2.76 18.53
CA ILE A 423 -4.94 3.38 17.23
C ILE A 423 -6.10 3.01 16.32
N VAL A 424 -6.82 4.00 15.82
CA VAL A 424 -7.98 3.78 14.94
C VAL A 424 -7.71 4.47 13.61
N ARG A 425 -7.66 3.71 12.51
CA ARG A 425 -7.55 4.22 11.14
C ARG A 425 -8.87 4.02 10.39
N ASN A 426 -9.43 5.10 9.85
CA ASN A 426 -10.68 5.13 9.09
C ASN A 426 -10.51 5.97 7.81
N GLY A 427 -10.29 5.32 6.66
CA GLY A 427 -9.78 6.01 5.48
C GLY A 427 -8.43 6.68 5.81
N ASN A 428 -8.25 7.94 5.44
CA ASN A 428 -6.98 8.65 5.68
C ASN A 428 -6.85 9.24 7.10
N LEU A 429 -7.92 9.18 7.90
CA LEU A 429 -7.93 9.64 9.28
C LEU A 429 -7.39 8.55 10.20
N THR A 430 -6.28 8.82 10.88
CA THR A 430 -5.80 8.00 11.99
C THR A 430 -5.91 8.78 13.29
N GLN A 431 -6.48 8.16 14.32
CA GLN A 431 -6.68 8.73 15.64
C GLN A 431 -5.97 7.91 16.71
N LEU A 432 -5.35 8.60 17.66
CA LEU A 432 -4.83 8.00 18.87
C LEU A 432 -5.83 8.20 20.00
N PHE A 433 -6.09 7.14 20.75
CA PHE A 433 -6.93 7.15 21.93
C PHE A 433 -6.11 6.78 23.16
N VAL A 434 -6.35 7.51 24.26
CA VAL A 434 -5.80 7.22 25.59
C VAL A 434 -6.96 7.20 26.57
N ASN A 435 -7.10 6.10 27.31
CA ASN A 435 -8.18 5.87 28.28
C ASN A 435 -9.57 6.17 27.72
N GLY A 436 -9.83 5.73 26.48
CA GLY A 436 -11.12 5.86 25.82
C GLY A 436 -11.35 7.18 25.06
N ASN A 437 -10.45 8.16 25.19
CA ASN A 437 -10.61 9.50 24.60
C ASN A 437 -9.61 9.73 23.46
N VAL A 438 -10.06 10.38 22.38
CA VAL A 438 -9.17 10.83 21.31
C VAL A 438 -8.21 11.88 21.87
N VAL A 439 -6.90 11.68 21.71
CA VAL A 439 -5.87 12.63 22.14
C VAL A 439 -5.18 13.35 21.00
N ASN A 440 -5.15 12.76 19.81
CA ASN A 440 -4.67 13.41 18.58
C ASN A 440 -5.18 12.67 17.33
N SER A 441 -5.09 13.31 16.19
CA SER A 441 -5.48 12.77 14.88
C SER A 441 -4.63 13.31 13.74
N ASN A 442 -4.45 12.52 12.68
CA ASN A 442 -3.87 12.94 11.43
C ASN A 442 -4.75 12.49 10.25
N ASN A 443 -5.16 13.43 9.39
CA ASN A 443 -5.98 13.17 8.19
C ASN A 443 -5.16 12.84 6.92
N TYR A 444 -3.84 12.89 7.03
CA TYR A 444 -2.88 12.69 5.94
C TYR A 444 -2.17 11.33 6.06
N MET A 445 -2.88 10.30 6.55
CA MET A 445 -2.35 8.93 6.68
C MET A 445 -2.89 8.00 5.59
N TYR A 446 -2.37 8.18 4.37
CA TYR A 446 -2.77 7.50 3.14
C TYR A 446 -2.28 6.05 3.00
N LEU A 447 -1.24 5.64 3.75
CA LEU A 447 -0.68 4.30 3.64
C LEU A 447 -1.61 3.26 4.30
N GLN A 448 -1.86 2.16 3.60
CA GLN A 448 -2.75 1.08 4.04
C GLN A 448 -1.91 -0.14 4.43
N PRO A 449 -2.01 -0.70 5.65
CA PRO A 449 -1.09 -1.75 6.14
C PRO A 449 -0.91 -2.98 5.24
N PHE A 450 -1.92 -3.40 4.49
CA PHE A 450 -1.81 -4.57 3.61
C PHE A 450 -0.72 -4.43 2.56
N GLN A 451 -0.38 -3.20 2.15
CA GLN A 451 0.62 -3.02 1.10
C GLN A 451 2.04 -3.31 1.61
N LEU A 452 2.29 -3.39 2.95
CA LEU A 452 3.63 -3.54 3.57
C LEU A 452 4.37 -4.78 3.07
N GLY A 453 3.63 -5.84 2.72
CA GLY A 453 4.19 -7.07 2.17
C GLY A 453 4.32 -7.11 0.64
N LEU A 454 3.84 -6.10 -0.10
CA LEU A 454 3.81 -6.18 -1.57
C LEU A 454 5.18 -5.95 -2.19
N GLY A 455 5.70 -6.95 -2.92
CA GLY A 455 6.95 -6.80 -3.68
C GLY A 455 8.21 -6.78 -2.82
N THR A 456 8.17 -7.29 -1.58
CA THR A 456 9.36 -7.53 -0.77
C THR A 456 9.59 -9.03 -0.58
N ASN A 457 10.85 -9.44 -0.52
CA ASN A 457 11.28 -10.79 -0.15
C ASN A 457 11.73 -10.87 1.32
N ASN A 458 11.60 -9.78 2.09
CA ASN A 458 11.96 -9.77 3.50
C ASN A 458 11.04 -10.70 4.29
N THR A 459 11.58 -11.28 5.36
CA THR A 459 10.78 -12.08 6.29
C THR A 459 9.86 -11.17 7.10
N ALA A 460 8.60 -11.57 7.29
CA ALA A 460 7.67 -10.86 8.16
C ALA A 460 8.18 -10.82 9.61
N GLN A 461 8.20 -9.62 10.20
CA GLN A 461 8.66 -9.33 11.55
C GLN A 461 7.55 -8.65 12.33
N PHE A 462 6.67 -9.45 12.93
CA PHE A 462 5.46 -8.95 13.57
C PHE A 462 5.56 -9.20 15.07
N TRP A 463 5.82 -8.14 15.82
CA TRP A 463 6.19 -8.23 17.21
C TRP A 463 5.40 -7.29 18.13
N ILE A 464 5.11 -7.78 19.33
CA ILE A 464 4.72 -6.95 20.48
C ILE A 464 5.95 -6.89 21.39
N GLY A 465 6.39 -5.69 21.74
CA GLY A 465 7.50 -5.48 22.66
C GLY A 465 8.91 -5.40 22.07
N ARG A 466 9.05 -5.44 20.74
CA ARG A 466 10.35 -5.48 20.04
C ARG A 466 10.34 -4.62 18.79
N SER A 467 11.43 -3.86 18.59
CA SER A 467 11.69 -3.10 17.36
C SER A 467 12.34 -3.94 16.27
N GLN A 468 12.04 -3.57 15.02
CA GLN A 468 12.77 -4.01 13.82
C GLN A 468 14.16 -3.36 13.69
N TYR A 469 14.38 -2.21 14.34
CA TYR A 469 15.71 -1.62 14.47
C TYR A 469 16.49 -2.32 15.59
N SER A 470 17.62 -2.94 15.25
CA SER A 470 18.39 -3.75 16.20
C SER A 470 18.98 -2.96 17.37
N ALA A 471 19.16 -1.65 17.22
CA ALA A 471 19.68 -0.75 18.26
C ALA A 471 18.61 -0.28 19.25
N ASP A 472 17.32 -0.42 18.92
CA ASP A 472 16.23 0.02 19.78
C ASP A 472 16.01 -0.97 20.95
N PRO A 473 15.63 -0.47 22.13
CA PRO A 473 15.37 -1.30 23.31
C PRO A 473 14.11 -2.17 23.17
N ARG A 474 14.00 -3.19 24.02
CA ARG A 474 12.76 -3.96 24.21
C ARG A 474 11.79 -3.18 25.10
N LEU A 475 10.51 -3.53 25.04
CA LEU A 475 9.50 -2.94 25.91
C LEU A 475 9.72 -3.34 27.36
N ALA A 476 9.91 -2.34 28.23
CA ALA A 476 9.88 -2.50 29.68
C ALA A 476 8.47 -2.19 30.20
N GLY A 477 7.61 -3.21 30.26
CA GLY A 477 6.22 -3.00 30.64
C GLY A 477 5.37 -4.25 30.72
N ILE A 478 4.10 -4.06 31.04
CA ILE A 478 3.08 -5.11 31.13
C ILE A 478 2.02 -4.82 30.07
N VAL A 479 1.73 -5.80 29.23
CA VAL A 479 0.73 -5.74 28.17
C VAL A 479 -0.42 -6.68 28.51
N ASP A 480 -1.63 -6.19 28.34
CA ASP A 480 -2.85 -6.93 28.66
C ASP A 480 -3.90 -6.63 27.57
N ASP A 481 -4.72 -7.63 27.26
CA ASP A 481 -5.93 -7.46 26.47
C ASP A 481 -5.72 -6.88 25.04
N PHE A 482 -4.68 -7.33 24.34
CA PHE A 482 -4.28 -6.83 23.02
C PHE A 482 -5.21 -7.33 21.91
N ARG A 483 -5.80 -6.41 21.16
CA ARG A 483 -6.75 -6.68 20.08
C ARG A 483 -6.38 -5.97 18.79
N LEU A 484 -6.61 -6.67 17.68
CA LEU A 484 -6.55 -6.12 16.33
C LEU A 484 -7.88 -6.37 15.64
N TYR A 485 -8.49 -5.32 15.12
CA TYR A 485 -9.72 -5.36 14.35
C TYR A 485 -9.47 -4.90 12.91
N GLN A 486 -10.17 -5.53 11.97
CA GLN A 486 -10.28 -5.05 10.60
C GLN A 486 -11.31 -3.91 10.57
N GLY A 487 -10.89 -2.70 10.23
CA GLY A 487 -11.74 -1.51 10.25
C GLY A 487 -11.66 -0.67 11.53
N ALA A 488 -12.31 0.49 11.47
CA ALA A 488 -12.31 1.47 12.54
C ALA A 488 -13.41 1.20 13.57
N LEU A 489 -13.06 1.00 14.84
CA LEU A 489 -14.00 1.06 15.96
C LEU A 489 -14.45 2.50 16.21
N THR A 490 -15.70 2.67 16.66
CA THR A 490 -16.22 3.98 17.07
C THR A 490 -15.62 4.43 18.40
N ALA A 491 -15.65 5.74 18.68
CA ALA A 491 -15.20 6.26 19.96
C ALA A 491 -15.94 5.62 21.16
N SER A 492 -17.23 5.28 21.02
CA SER A 492 -17.99 4.58 22.07
C SER A 492 -17.51 3.14 22.27
N GLN A 493 -17.15 2.43 21.20
CA GLN A 493 -16.56 1.08 21.30
C GLN A 493 -15.18 1.14 21.96
N ILE A 494 -14.35 2.12 21.64
CA ILE A 494 -13.05 2.32 22.30
C ILE A 494 -13.23 2.65 23.79
N SER A 495 -14.19 3.51 24.14
CA SER A 495 -14.53 3.82 25.52
C SER A 495 -15.03 2.59 26.29
N ALA A 496 -15.83 1.73 25.64
CA ALA A 496 -16.23 0.46 26.22
C ALA A 496 -15.02 -0.44 26.50
N LEU A 497 -14.07 -0.56 25.57
CA LEU A 497 -12.83 -1.32 25.81
C LEU A 497 -12.01 -0.73 26.98
N ALA A 498 -11.92 0.60 27.05
CA ALA A 498 -11.19 1.30 28.11
C ALA A 498 -11.84 1.25 29.50
N SER A 499 -13.11 0.81 29.58
CA SER A 499 -13.82 0.66 30.85
C SER A 499 -13.92 -0.79 31.33
N MET A 500 -13.40 -1.76 30.56
CA MET A 500 -13.37 -3.15 30.98
C MET A 500 -12.50 -3.34 32.23
N SER A 501 -13.02 -4.14 33.15
CA SER A 501 -12.35 -4.57 34.38
C SER A 501 -12.43 -6.10 34.50
N GLY A 502 -11.40 -6.71 35.09
CA GLY A 502 -11.44 -8.13 35.48
C GLY A 502 -12.58 -8.43 36.47
N LYS A 503 -12.94 -9.71 36.58
CA LYS A 503 -13.89 -10.20 37.58
C LYS A 503 -13.28 -10.26 38.98
#